data_AF-A0A2M7XF25-F1
#
_entry.id   AF-A0A2M7XF25-F1
#
_cell.length_a   1.000
_cell.length_b   1.000
_cell.length_c   1.000
_cell.angle_alpha   90.00
_cell.angle_beta   90.00
_cell.angle_gamma   90.00
#
_symmetry.space_group_name_H-M   'P 1'
#
loop_
_entity.id
_entity.type
_entity.pdbx_description
1 polymer ?
#
loop_
_entity_poly.entity_id
_entity_poly.type
_entity_poly.pdbx_seq_one_letter_code
_entity_poly.pdbx_strand_id
1 'polypeptide(L)'
;MCFSAPVSFISSAGLLGTGAITLRNSAKDKRMIAAIPIMFGIQQFLEGSQWLFLNAGEVNACFGYGFLFFAFLVWPTYIPLAVYSVETNKNSKKILKGLALLGFLTTLGGILSLATSQLFIEAIEHHVVYGAITDLRTTGVLIYVTAVVGSMFVASDKRIKFFGLLILISAGVAWVFFNYASYSVWCLFSAVLSGLIYIYLKK
;
A
#
# COMPACT_ATOMS: atom_id res chain seq x y z
N MET A 1 9.33 14.77 -8.92
CA MET A 1 8.47 14.12 -9.93
C MET A 1 7.07 14.67 -9.71
N CYS A 2 6.40 15.19 -10.74
CA CYS A 2 5.05 15.75 -10.58
C CYS A 2 4.05 14.59 -10.53
N PHE A 3 3.37 14.41 -9.40
CA PHE A 3 2.24 13.47 -9.32
C PHE A 3 1.06 14.14 -10.01
N SER A 4 0.37 13.39 -10.87
CA SER A 4 -0.72 13.94 -11.68
C SER A 4 -1.71 12.84 -12.04
N ALA A 5 -2.94 13.24 -12.37
CA ALA A 5 -3.99 12.30 -12.78
C ALA A 5 -3.53 11.31 -13.87
N PRO A 6 -2.84 11.74 -14.95
CA PRO A 6 -2.34 10.81 -15.97
C PRO A 6 -1.41 9.73 -15.41
N VAL A 7 -0.50 10.09 -14.50
CA VAL A 7 0.44 9.13 -13.89
C VAL A 7 -0.31 8.07 -13.09
N SER A 8 -1.30 8.49 -12.29
CA SER A 8 -2.13 7.58 -11.49
C SER A 8 -3.00 6.68 -12.37
N PHE A 9 -3.65 7.21 -13.42
CA PHE A 9 -4.47 6.39 -14.32
C PHE A 9 -3.64 5.42 -15.18
N ILE A 10 -2.47 5.83 -15.68
CA ILE A 10 -1.56 4.94 -16.42
C ILE A 10 -1.09 3.80 -15.51
N SER A 11 -0.70 4.13 -14.27
CA SER A 11 -0.31 3.14 -13.26
C SER A 11 -1.46 2.19 -12.95
N SER A 12 -2.67 2.73 -12.77
CA SER A 12 -3.89 1.95 -12.54
C SER A 12 -4.15 0.95 -13.67
N ALA A 13 -4.19 1.41 -14.92
CA ALA A 13 -4.47 0.56 -16.07
C ALA A 13 -3.42 -0.55 -16.23
N GLY A 14 -2.13 -0.22 -16.10
CA GLY A 14 -1.04 -1.19 -16.18
C GLY A 14 -1.12 -2.25 -15.07
N LEU A 15 -1.41 -1.83 -13.84
CA LEU A 15 -1.48 -2.72 -12.68
C LEU A 15 -2.72 -3.60 -12.68
N LEU A 16 -3.88 -3.08 -13.10
CA LEU A 16 -5.08 -3.88 -13.27
C LEU A 16 -4.89 -4.95 -14.35
N GLY A 17 -4.30 -4.58 -15.50
CA GLY A 17 -4.02 -5.52 -16.58
C GLY A 17 -3.02 -6.61 -16.19
N THR A 18 -1.85 -6.22 -15.70
CA THR A 18 -0.82 -7.17 -15.25
C THR A 18 -1.27 -8.00 -14.06
N GLY A 19 -1.98 -7.38 -13.10
CA GLY A 19 -2.56 -8.04 -11.94
C GLY A 19 -3.60 -9.08 -12.31
N ALA A 20 -4.52 -8.77 -13.24
CA ALA A 20 -5.54 -9.72 -13.71
C ALA A 20 -4.91 -10.97 -14.36
N ILE A 21 -3.89 -10.77 -15.21
CA ILE A 21 -3.13 -11.86 -15.84
C ILE A 21 -2.40 -12.68 -14.76
N THR A 22 -1.75 -12.00 -13.80
CA THR A 22 -1.02 -12.65 -12.71
C THR A 22 -1.95 -13.51 -11.86
N LEU A 23 -3.09 -12.95 -11.44
CA LEU A 23 -4.06 -13.63 -10.59
C LEU A 23 -4.68 -14.83 -11.29
N ARG A 24 -5.06 -14.70 -12.57
CA ARG A 24 -5.62 -15.78 -13.38
C ARG A 24 -4.68 -16.98 -13.48
N ASN A 25 -3.38 -16.73 -13.58
CA ASN A 25 -2.35 -17.78 -13.75
C ASN A 25 -1.74 -18.25 -12.42
N SER A 26 -2.12 -17.66 -11.29
CA SER A 26 -1.55 -17.98 -9.98
C SER A 26 -2.15 -19.24 -9.35
N ALA A 27 -1.29 -20.04 -8.72
CA ALA A 27 -1.72 -21.13 -7.85
C ALA A 27 -2.48 -20.59 -6.63
N LYS A 28 -3.36 -21.43 -6.04
CA LYS A 28 -4.29 -21.02 -4.97
C LYS A 28 -3.59 -20.37 -3.76
N ASP A 29 -2.43 -20.90 -3.37
CA ASP A 29 -1.58 -20.42 -2.27
C ASP A 29 -0.92 -19.06 -2.55
N LYS A 30 -0.70 -18.71 -3.83
CA LYS A 30 -0.09 -17.45 -4.27
C LYS A 30 -1.09 -16.36 -4.65
N ARG A 31 -2.39 -16.65 -4.61
CA ARG A 31 -3.45 -15.70 -5.03
C ARG A 31 -3.45 -14.39 -4.25
N MET A 32 -3.12 -14.42 -2.95
CA MET A 32 -3.06 -13.20 -2.16
C MET A 32 -1.93 -12.27 -2.65
N ILE A 33 -0.75 -12.82 -2.91
CA ILE A 33 0.35 -12.04 -3.50
C ILE A 33 -0.03 -11.57 -4.91
N ALA A 34 -0.64 -12.43 -5.72
CA ALA A 34 -1.05 -12.10 -7.08
C ALA A 34 -2.12 -11.00 -7.19
N ALA A 35 -2.89 -10.76 -6.12
CA ALA A 35 -3.92 -9.73 -6.08
C ALA A 35 -3.38 -8.33 -5.69
N ILE A 36 -2.17 -8.26 -5.12
CA ILE A 36 -1.54 -6.99 -4.70
C ILE A 36 -1.51 -5.94 -5.84
N PRO A 37 -1.10 -6.27 -7.09
CA PRO A 37 -1.10 -5.29 -8.17
C PRO A 37 -2.51 -4.78 -8.50
N ILE A 38 -3.53 -5.64 -8.47
CA ILE A 38 -4.92 -5.22 -8.71
C ILE A 38 -5.35 -4.21 -7.66
N MET A 39 -5.05 -4.47 -6.39
CA MET A 39 -5.41 -3.60 -5.27
C MET A 39 -4.71 -2.24 -5.35
N PHE A 40 -3.42 -2.22 -5.71
CA PHE A 40 -2.72 -0.96 -6.02
C PHE A 40 -3.30 -0.27 -7.26
N GLY A 41 -3.73 -1.02 -8.27
CA GLY A 41 -4.39 -0.48 -9.47
C GLY A 41 -5.69 0.25 -9.13
N ILE A 42 -6.50 -0.32 -8.23
CA ILE A 42 -7.71 0.34 -7.70
C ILE A 42 -7.31 1.58 -6.88
N GLN A 43 -6.32 1.46 -6.00
CA GLN A 43 -5.86 2.60 -5.19
C GLN A 43 -5.37 3.77 -6.06
N GLN A 44 -4.64 3.48 -7.15
CA GLN A 44 -4.19 4.48 -8.12
C GLN A 44 -5.34 5.06 -8.96
N PHE A 45 -6.39 4.29 -9.24
CA PHE A 45 -7.60 4.84 -9.87
C PHE A 45 -8.29 5.86 -8.97
N LEU A 46 -8.37 5.58 -7.66
CA LEU A 46 -8.95 6.48 -6.68
C LEU A 46 -8.14 7.77 -6.56
N GLU A 47 -6.80 7.67 -6.55
CA GLU A 47 -5.91 8.84 -6.55
C GLU A 47 -6.00 9.65 -7.86
N GLY A 48 -6.08 8.99 -9.01
CA GLY A 48 -6.29 9.65 -10.30
C GLY A 48 -7.64 10.37 -10.36
N SER A 49 -8.70 9.75 -9.86
CA SER A 49 -10.02 10.38 -9.71
C SER A 49 -9.97 11.56 -8.75
N GLN A 50 -9.18 11.45 -7.68
CA GLN A 50 -9.03 12.53 -6.71
C GLN A 50 -8.52 13.82 -7.37
N TRP A 51 -7.52 13.71 -8.25
CA TRP A 51 -7.02 14.85 -9.02
C TRP A 51 -8.09 15.54 -9.87
N LEU A 52 -9.06 14.80 -10.40
CA LEU A 52 -10.14 15.36 -11.23
C LEU A 52 -11.21 16.07 -10.39
N PHE A 53 -11.43 15.63 -9.16
CA PHE A 53 -12.55 16.05 -8.32
C PHE A 53 -12.14 16.85 -7.07
N LEU A 54 -10.92 17.42 -7.04
CA LEU A 54 -10.39 18.18 -5.89
C LEU A 54 -11.34 19.27 -5.35
N ASN A 55 -12.12 19.91 -6.21
CA ASN A 55 -13.04 20.99 -5.81
C ASN A 55 -14.53 20.55 -5.76
N ALA A 56 -14.82 19.25 -5.86
CA ALA A 56 -16.18 18.73 -6.02
C ALA A 56 -16.89 18.38 -4.69
N GLY A 57 -16.54 19.05 -3.59
CA GLY A 57 -17.19 18.87 -2.28
C GLY A 57 -17.16 17.41 -1.78
N GLU A 58 -18.33 16.82 -1.53
CA GLU A 58 -18.45 15.45 -0.98
C GLU A 58 -17.82 14.36 -1.86
N VAL A 59 -17.74 14.56 -3.17
CA VAL A 59 -17.13 13.61 -4.12
C VAL A 59 -15.62 13.49 -3.88
N ASN A 60 -14.94 14.60 -3.52
CA ASN A 60 -13.52 14.60 -3.13
C ASN A 60 -13.29 13.71 -1.89
N ALA A 61 -14.15 13.86 -0.88
CA ALA A 61 -14.04 13.06 0.33
C ALA A 61 -14.15 11.56 0.05
N CYS A 62 -15.09 11.14 -0.81
CA CYS A 62 -15.30 9.74 -1.17
C CYS A 62 -14.04 9.08 -1.77
N PHE A 63 -13.42 9.72 -2.76
CA PHE A 63 -12.19 9.19 -3.37
C PHE A 63 -11.00 9.20 -2.39
N GLY A 64 -10.92 10.21 -1.52
CA GLY A 64 -9.86 10.29 -0.52
C GLY A 64 -9.97 9.24 0.56
N TYR A 65 -11.16 9.03 1.12
CA TYR A 65 -11.41 7.92 2.04
C TYR A 65 -11.16 6.56 1.38
N GLY A 66 -11.54 6.41 0.11
CA GLY A 66 -11.23 5.21 -0.67
C GLY A 66 -9.72 4.97 -0.79
N PHE A 67 -8.93 5.99 -1.11
CA PHE A 67 -7.47 5.88 -1.19
C PHE A 67 -6.86 5.50 0.18
N LEU A 68 -7.29 6.16 1.24
CA LEU A 68 -6.78 5.95 2.60
C LEU A 68 -7.24 4.61 3.20
N PHE A 69 -8.39 4.10 2.77
CA PHE A 69 -8.83 2.74 3.09
C PHE A 69 -7.76 1.72 2.67
N PHE A 70 -7.23 1.81 1.45
CA PHE A 70 -6.14 0.91 1.05
C PHE A 70 -4.88 1.15 1.89
N ALA A 71 -4.47 2.42 2.02
CA ALA A 71 -3.26 2.79 2.74
C ALA A 71 -3.24 2.27 4.18
N PHE A 72 -4.30 2.53 4.96
CA PHE A 72 -4.29 2.28 6.40
C PHE A 72 -5.00 1.00 6.81
N LEU A 73 -6.00 0.55 6.05
CA LEU A 73 -6.81 -0.60 6.48
C LEU A 73 -6.33 -1.87 5.81
N VAL A 74 -6.03 -1.79 4.51
CA VAL A 74 -5.74 -2.98 3.72
C VAL A 74 -4.29 -3.41 3.90
N TRP A 75 -3.32 -2.56 3.58
CA TRP A 75 -1.91 -2.98 3.50
C TRP A 75 -1.29 -3.54 4.79
N PRO A 76 -1.47 -2.92 5.98
CA PRO A 76 -0.77 -3.42 7.18
C PRO A 76 -1.27 -4.81 7.60
N THR A 77 -2.53 -5.15 7.31
CA THR A 77 -3.07 -6.49 7.55
C THR A 77 -2.81 -7.45 6.38
N TYR A 78 -3.04 -6.98 5.15
CA TYR A 78 -3.04 -7.83 3.96
C TYR A 78 -1.64 -8.36 3.62
N ILE A 79 -0.61 -7.51 3.72
CA ILE A 79 0.75 -7.92 3.33
C ILE A 79 1.27 -9.06 4.22
N PRO A 80 1.23 -8.99 5.56
CA PRO A 80 1.63 -10.11 6.41
C PRO A 80 0.87 -11.41 6.09
N LEU A 81 -0.43 -11.33 5.81
CA LEU A 81 -1.24 -12.50 5.45
C LEU A 81 -0.86 -13.06 4.08
N ALA A 82 -0.58 -12.21 3.10
CA ALA A 82 -0.14 -12.62 1.77
C ALA A 82 1.25 -13.29 1.83
N VAL A 83 2.16 -12.79 2.65
CA VAL A 83 3.46 -13.45 2.89
C VAL A 83 3.26 -14.77 3.64
N TYR A 84 2.39 -14.81 4.65
CA TYR A 84 2.06 -16.03 5.38
C TYR A 84 1.50 -17.14 4.48
N SER A 85 0.70 -16.80 3.46
CA SER A 85 0.05 -17.77 2.58
C SER A 85 1.04 -18.58 1.74
N VAL A 86 2.19 -17.98 1.38
CA VAL A 86 3.24 -18.62 0.57
C VAL A 86 4.41 -19.14 1.40
N GLU A 87 4.46 -18.83 2.70
CA GLU A 87 5.51 -19.31 3.59
C GLU A 87 5.41 -20.83 3.80
N THR A 88 6.55 -21.49 3.97
CA THR A 88 6.63 -22.94 4.27
C THR A 88 7.25 -23.22 5.63
N ASN A 89 8.16 -22.35 6.11
CA ASN A 89 8.84 -22.50 7.39
C ASN A 89 7.89 -22.25 8.57
N LYS A 90 7.79 -23.24 9.48
CA LYS A 90 6.90 -23.18 10.65
C LYS A 90 7.24 -22.06 11.64
N ASN A 91 8.52 -21.73 11.82
CA ASN A 91 8.95 -20.67 12.73
C ASN A 91 8.64 -19.29 12.13
N SER A 92 8.96 -19.08 10.85
CA SER A 92 8.58 -17.86 10.12
C SER A 92 7.07 -17.66 10.12
N LYS A 93 6.27 -18.72 9.94
CA LYS A 93 4.80 -18.66 10.05
C LYS A 93 4.31 -18.17 11.40
N LYS A 94 4.93 -18.56 12.51
CA LYS A 94 4.54 -18.07 13.84
C LYS A 94 4.80 -16.57 13.98
N ILE A 95 5.96 -16.10 13.51
CA ILE A 95 6.31 -14.68 13.53
C ILE A 95 5.35 -13.88 12.62
N LEU A 96 5.07 -14.39 11.41
CA LEU A 96 4.13 -13.77 10.47
C LEU A 96 2.71 -13.67 11.01
N LYS A 97 2.24 -14.65 11.80
CA LYS A 97 0.95 -14.53 12.50
C LYS A 97 0.95 -13.37 13.50
N GLY A 98 2.03 -13.21 14.27
CA GLY A 98 2.20 -12.08 15.18
C GLY A 98 2.20 -10.75 14.43
N LEU A 99 2.90 -10.67 13.30
CA LEU A 99 2.93 -9.47 12.46
C LEU A 99 1.58 -9.19 11.77
N ALA A 100 0.83 -10.22 11.39
CA ALA A 100 -0.53 -10.06 10.87
C ALA A 100 -1.48 -9.52 11.94
N LEU A 101 -1.36 -9.98 13.18
CA LEU A 101 -2.11 -9.43 14.31
C LEU A 101 -1.71 -7.97 14.58
N LEU A 102 -0.42 -7.66 14.56
CA LEU A 102 0.08 -6.28 14.70
C LEU A 102 -0.47 -5.38 13.58
N GLY A 103 -0.46 -5.88 12.35
CA GLY A 103 -1.07 -5.24 11.19
C GLY A 103 -2.56 -4.96 11.38
N PHE A 104 -3.30 -5.95 11.88
CA PHE A 104 -4.72 -5.82 12.19
C PHE A 104 -5.00 -4.77 13.28
N LEU A 105 -4.21 -4.75 14.36
CA LEU A 105 -4.31 -3.71 15.39
C LEU A 105 -3.99 -2.31 14.83
N THR A 106 -3.03 -2.23 13.91
CA THR A 106 -2.69 -0.98 13.21
C THR A 106 -3.85 -0.51 12.33
N THR A 107 -4.48 -1.42 11.60
CA THR A 107 -5.70 -1.16 10.82
C THR A 107 -6.81 -0.62 11.72
N LEU A 108 -7.07 -1.25 12.87
CA LEU A 108 -8.09 -0.78 13.82
C LEU A 108 -7.78 0.62 14.35
N GLY A 109 -6.52 0.89 14.72
CA GLY A 109 -6.07 2.22 15.12
C GLY A 109 -6.30 3.26 14.02
N GLY A 110 -5.94 2.93 12.78
CA GLY A 110 -6.16 3.79 11.62
C GLY A 110 -7.65 4.08 11.35
N ILE A 111 -8.53 3.10 11.51
CA ILE A 111 -9.99 3.28 11.40
C ILE A 111 -10.49 4.26 12.46
N LEU A 112 -10.08 4.06 13.72
CA LEU A 112 -10.47 4.95 14.81
C LEU A 112 -9.99 6.37 14.56
N SER A 113 -8.74 6.55 14.14
CA SER A 113 -8.21 7.87 13.78
C SER A 113 -8.97 8.52 12.62
N LEU A 114 -9.31 7.77 11.57
CA LEU A 114 -10.11 8.28 10.46
C LEU A 114 -11.55 8.62 10.85
N ALA A 115 -12.12 7.91 11.82
CA ALA A 115 -13.47 8.17 12.31
C ALA A 115 -13.55 9.40 13.22
N THR A 116 -12.46 9.73 13.93
CA THR A 116 -12.41 10.85 14.88
C THR A 116 -11.77 12.11 14.35
N SER A 117 -10.99 12.03 13.26
CA SER A 117 -10.25 13.15 12.69
C SER A 117 -10.95 13.71 11.46
N GLN A 118 -10.98 15.04 11.32
CA GLN A 118 -11.53 15.67 10.13
C GLN A 118 -10.57 15.48 8.95
N LEU A 119 -11.08 14.89 7.87
CA LEU A 119 -10.26 14.58 6.72
C LEU A 119 -9.98 15.83 5.88
N PHE A 120 -8.73 16.32 5.92
CA PHE A 120 -8.27 17.38 5.02
C PHE A 120 -7.60 16.75 3.80
N ILE A 121 -8.08 17.08 2.61
CA ILE A 121 -7.46 16.68 1.34
C ILE A 121 -7.15 17.96 0.58
N GLU A 122 -5.87 18.24 0.38
CA GLU A 122 -5.42 19.41 -0.36
C GLU A 122 -4.42 18.99 -1.43
N ALA A 123 -4.48 19.64 -2.60
CA ALA A 123 -3.46 19.49 -3.62
C ALA A 123 -2.41 20.59 -3.44
N ILE A 124 -1.21 20.21 -2.99
CA ILE A 124 -0.09 21.13 -2.77
C ILE A 124 1.05 20.75 -3.71
N GLU A 125 1.54 21.71 -4.51
CA GLU A 125 2.71 21.56 -5.38
C GLU A 125 2.76 20.23 -6.17
N HIS A 126 1.65 19.85 -6.83
CA HIS A 126 1.51 18.61 -7.58
C HIS A 126 1.55 17.32 -6.73
N HIS A 127 1.09 17.38 -5.49
CA HIS A 127 0.87 16.22 -4.63
C HIS A 127 -0.50 16.31 -3.95
N VAL A 128 -1.18 15.17 -3.80
CA VAL A 128 -2.38 15.10 -2.95
C VAL A 128 -1.93 14.84 -1.52
N VAL A 129 -2.16 15.82 -0.65
CA VAL A 129 -1.86 15.76 0.77
C VAL A 129 -3.13 15.36 1.51
N TYR A 130 -3.03 14.28 2.27
CA TYR A 130 -4.10 13.78 3.13
C TYR A 130 -3.78 14.20 4.58
N GLY A 131 -4.22 15.39 4.97
CA GLY A 131 -3.96 16.05 6.26
C GLY A 131 -4.77 15.50 7.45
N ALA A 132 -5.49 14.41 7.26
CA ALA A 132 -6.39 13.85 8.26
C ALA A 132 -5.71 13.05 9.40
N ILE A 133 -4.44 12.67 9.21
CA ILE A 133 -3.77 11.70 10.10
C ILE A 133 -2.37 12.19 10.45
N THR A 134 -2.23 13.47 10.76
CA THR A 134 -1.01 14.03 11.34
C THR A 134 -0.70 13.46 12.73
N ASP A 135 -1.67 12.81 13.38
CA ASP A 135 -1.53 12.31 14.76
C ASP A 135 -1.23 10.80 14.87
N LEU A 136 -0.97 10.11 13.73
CA LEU A 136 -0.13 8.90 13.80
C LEU A 136 1.27 9.38 14.18
N ARG A 137 1.51 9.54 15.49
CA ARG A 137 2.84 9.78 16.09
C ARG A 137 3.84 8.86 15.38
N THR A 138 5.10 9.28 15.24
CA THR A 138 6.18 8.50 14.60
C THR A 138 6.14 7.01 14.92
N THR A 139 5.75 6.65 16.14
CA THR A 139 5.44 5.29 16.61
C THR A 139 4.46 4.51 15.72
N GLY A 140 3.32 5.08 15.32
CA GLY A 140 2.32 4.42 14.47
C GLY A 140 2.86 4.10 13.07
N VAL A 141 3.62 5.03 12.48
CA VAL A 141 4.31 4.78 11.20
C VAL A 141 5.35 3.67 11.34
N LEU A 142 6.13 3.67 12.43
CA LEU A 142 7.10 2.61 12.70
C LEU A 142 6.42 1.23 12.88
N ILE A 143 5.29 1.18 13.58
CA ILE A 143 4.52 -0.05 13.74
C ILE A 143 3.99 -0.53 12.38
N TYR A 144 3.43 0.37 11.57
CA TYR A 144 2.96 0.08 10.22
C TYR A 144 4.08 -0.51 9.35
N VAL A 145 5.22 0.19 9.27
CA VAL A 145 6.36 -0.24 8.46
C VAL A 145 6.87 -1.59 8.97
N THR A 146 6.93 -1.79 10.29
CA THR A 146 7.35 -3.06 10.88
C THR A 146 6.41 -4.20 10.51
N ALA A 147 5.09 -3.99 10.54
CA ALA A 147 4.12 -5.00 10.12
C ALA A 147 4.32 -5.35 8.63
N VAL A 148 4.33 -4.35 7.76
CA VAL A 148 4.42 -4.53 6.30
C VAL A 148 5.80 -5.06 5.90
N VAL A 149 6.85 -4.30 6.12
CA VAL A 149 8.22 -4.60 5.67
C VAL A 149 8.83 -5.73 6.49
N GLY A 150 8.60 -5.74 7.81
CA GLY A 150 9.10 -6.81 8.67
C GLY A 150 8.54 -8.18 8.27
N SER A 151 7.29 -8.26 7.82
CA SER A 151 6.73 -9.53 7.33
C SER A 151 7.48 -10.05 6.11
N MET A 152 7.87 -9.18 5.19
CA MET A 152 8.63 -9.56 4.00
C MET A 152 10.05 -10.04 4.33
N PHE A 153 10.70 -9.47 5.36
CA PHE A 153 12.04 -9.91 5.79
C PHE A 153 12.04 -11.25 6.54
N VAL A 154 10.92 -11.58 7.20
CA VAL A 154 10.71 -12.87 7.89
C VAL A 154 10.50 -14.02 6.89
N ALA A 155 10.01 -13.72 5.68
CA ALA A 155 9.75 -14.70 4.64
C ALA A 155 11.00 -15.54 4.31
N SER A 156 10.86 -16.85 4.11
CA SER A 156 11.98 -17.72 3.72
C SER A 156 12.46 -17.45 2.28
N ASP A 157 11.57 -16.97 1.41
CA ASP A 157 11.89 -16.67 0.02
C ASP A 157 12.71 -15.38 -0.12
N LYS A 158 13.95 -15.52 -0.63
CA LYS A 158 14.87 -14.39 -0.86
C LYS A 158 14.29 -13.31 -1.77
N ARG A 159 13.40 -13.67 -2.69
CA ARG A 159 12.76 -12.74 -3.62
C ARG A 159 11.75 -11.84 -2.89
N ILE A 160 11.02 -12.38 -1.91
CA ILE A 160 10.12 -11.61 -1.04
C ILE A 160 10.94 -10.66 -0.15
N LYS A 161 12.07 -11.11 0.39
CA LYS A 161 12.99 -10.23 1.14
C LYS A 161 13.53 -9.08 0.30
N PHE A 162 13.95 -9.38 -0.93
CA PHE A 162 14.43 -8.37 -1.87
C PHE A 162 13.33 -7.35 -2.21
N PHE A 163 12.10 -7.83 -2.41
CA PHE A 163 10.93 -6.95 -2.58
C PHE A 163 10.72 -6.05 -1.35
N GLY A 164 10.80 -6.61 -0.14
CA GLY A 164 10.75 -5.84 1.11
C GLY A 164 11.83 -4.76 1.23
N LEU A 165 13.05 -5.06 0.77
CA LEU A 165 14.13 -4.07 0.71
C LEU A 165 13.79 -2.92 -0.25
N LEU A 166 13.26 -3.21 -1.44
CA LEU A 166 12.84 -2.17 -2.39
C LEU A 166 11.72 -1.29 -1.82
N ILE A 167 10.75 -1.88 -1.13
CA ILE A 167 9.65 -1.16 -0.46
C ILE A 167 10.17 -0.32 0.70
N LEU A 168 11.17 -0.79 1.44
CA LEU A 168 11.80 -0.03 2.52
C LEU A 168 12.59 1.18 1.97
N ILE A 169 13.35 0.97 0.91
CA ILE A 169 14.10 2.04 0.24
C ILE A 169 13.11 3.09 -0.31
N SER A 170 12.02 2.66 -0.95
CA SER A 170 11.03 3.59 -1.48
C SER A 170 10.32 4.38 -0.38
N ALA A 171 10.08 3.77 0.80
CA ALA A 171 9.58 4.47 1.98
C ALA A 171 10.56 5.55 2.46
N GLY A 172 11.86 5.22 2.53
CA GLY A 172 12.90 6.17 2.93
C GLY A 172 13.02 7.35 1.96
N VAL A 173 12.96 7.08 0.65
CA VAL A 173 12.96 8.13 -0.38
C VAL A 173 11.72 9.02 -0.24
N ALA A 174 10.53 8.43 -0.05
CA ALA A 174 9.31 9.20 0.15
C ALA A 174 9.40 10.11 1.38
N TRP A 175 9.92 9.60 2.50
CA TRP A 175 10.03 10.36 3.74
C TRP A 175 11.06 11.50 3.69
N VAL A 176 12.22 11.27 3.08
CA VAL A 176 13.31 12.25 3.01
C VAL A 176 13.01 13.36 2.01
N PHE A 177 12.48 13.02 0.84
CA PHE A 177 12.30 13.97 -0.26
C PHE A 177 10.88 14.55 -0.36
N PHE A 178 9.87 13.88 0.21
CA PHE A 178 8.46 14.22 0.04
C PHE A 178 7.70 14.23 1.37
N ASN A 179 8.30 14.80 2.43
CA ASN A 179 7.78 14.75 3.81
C ASN A 179 6.25 14.99 3.91
N TYR A 180 5.75 16.05 3.27
CA TYR A 180 4.31 16.42 3.28
C TYR A 180 3.39 15.49 2.46
N ALA A 181 3.92 14.73 1.49
CA ALA A 181 3.18 13.84 0.62
C ALA A 181 3.62 12.36 0.75
N SER A 182 4.35 12.03 1.81
CA SER A 182 5.06 10.75 1.98
C SER A 182 4.17 9.53 1.74
N TYR A 183 2.91 9.57 2.19
CA TYR A 183 1.96 8.47 2.02
C TYR A 183 1.58 8.23 0.56
N SER A 184 1.21 9.28 -0.18
CA SER A 184 0.84 9.21 -1.60
C SER A 184 2.03 8.73 -2.44
N VAL A 185 3.20 9.33 -2.22
CA VAL A 185 4.45 8.98 -2.94
C VAL A 185 4.85 7.54 -2.69
N TRP A 186 4.82 7.10 -1.43
CA TRP A 186 5.18 5.74 -1.09
C TRP A 186 4.19 4.72 -1.67
N CYS A 187 2.89 5.05 -1.70
CA CYS A 187 1.88 4.21 -2.34
C CYS A 187 2.12 4.08 -3.84
N LEU A 188 2.45 5.17 -4.56
CA LEU A 188 2.77 5.08 -5.99
C LEU A 188 4.02 4.23 -6.24
N PHE A 189 5.10 4.45 -5.49
CA PHE A 189 6.31 3.66 -5.64
C PHE A 189 6.07 2.18 -5.35
N SER A 190 5.29 1.87 -4.30
CA SER A 190 4.89 0.52 -3.96
C SER A 190 4.00 -0.10 -5.05
N ALA A 191 3.11 0.70 -5.65
CA ALA A 191 2.27 0.30 -6.77
C ALA A 191 3.14 -0.10 -7.98
N VAL A 192 4.06 0.76 -8.41
CA VAL A 192 4.99 0.45 -9.52
C VAL A 192 5.83 -0.78 -9.23
N LEU A 193 6.39 -0.86 -8.02
CA LEU A 193 7.17 -2.03 -7.59
C LEU A 193 6.32 -3.31 -7.61
N SER A 194 5.04 -3.25 -7.24
CA SER A 194 4.15 -4.41 -7.25
C SER A 194 4.01 -5.05 -8.64
N GLY A 195 4.27 -4.31 -9.73
CA GLY A 195 4.37 -4.88 -11.08
C GLY A 195 5.43 -5.98 -11.21
N LEU A 196 6.48 -5.97 -10.37
CA LEU A 196 7.50 -7.02 -10.32
C LEU A 196 6.92 -8.38 -9.85
N ILE A 197 5.76 -8.37 -9.17
CA ILE A 197 5.09 -9.60 -8.74
C ILE A 197 4.69 -10.46 -9.95
N TYR A 198 4.32 -9.84 -11.06
CA TYR A 198 4.06 -10.56 -12.32
C TYR A 198 5.29 -11.40 -12.75
N ILE A 199 6.48 -10.80 -12.66
CA ILE A 199 7.75 -11.47 -13.01
C ILE A 199 8.07 -12.57 -11.99
N TYR A 200 7.82 -12.31 -10.70
CA TYR A 200 8.04 -13.27 -9.62
C TYR A 200 7.17 -14.53 -9.74
N LEU A 201 5.92 -14.40 -10.16
CA LEU A 201 4.97 -15.52 -10.25
C LEU A 201 5.02 -16.27 -11.58
N LYS A 202 5.56 -15.68 -12.64
CA LYS A 202 5.71 -16.32 -13.96
C LYS A 202 6.87 -17.33 -14.02
N LYS A 203 7.84 -17.22 -13.12
CA LYS A 203 8.99 -18.14 -12.98
C LYS A 203 8.77 -19.15 -11.87
#